data_AF-A0A453QRK3-F1
#
_entry.id   AF-A0A453QRK3-F1
#
_cell.length_a   1.000
_cell.length_b   1.000
_cell.length_c   1.000
_cell.angle_alpha   90.00
_cell.angle_beta   90.00
_cell.angle_gamma   90.00
#
_symmetry.space_group_name_H-M   'P 1'
#
loop_
_entity.id
_entity.type
_entity.pdbx_description
1 polymer ?
#
loop_
_entity_poly.entity_id
_entity_poly.type
_entity_poly.pdbx_seq_one_letter_code
_entity_poly.pdbx_strand_id
1 'polypeptide(L)'
;QVSSDLSIIDLDVPFALMFGFSSSLNAYSNLGVLAVVTWQVLFVSLPMIVLAIRLQRYYLASAKELMRINGTTKSALANHLGESISGAITIRAFEEEGRFFAKNLELVDKNAGPYFFNFAATEWLIQRLEIMSATVLSSSAFVMALLPAGTFSPGFVGMALSYGLSLNNSFVSSIQKQCDLANKIISVERVNQYMDIPSEAAEVIEENRPAPDWPQVGSVELNDLKVTKYKICMYRAKPFKYSDRCV
;
A
#
# COMPACT_ATOMS: atom_id res chain seq x y z
N GLN A 1 7.16 -12.48 1.42
CA GLN A 1 6.23 -11.37 1.73
C GLN A 1 6.74 -10.55 2.90
N VAL A 2 7.01 -11.16 4.06
CA VAL A 2 7.58 -10.51 5.26
C VAL A 2 8.90 -9.76 4.99
N SER A 3 9.86 -10.35 4.26
CA SER A 3 11.13 -9.66 3.90
C SER A 3 10.92 -8.43 3.00
N SER A 4 9.91 -8.44 2.12
CA SER A 4 9.59 -7.29 1.28
C SER A 4 8.92 -6.18 2.08
N ASP A 5 8.08 -6.52 3.05
CA ASP A 5 7.44 -5.53 3.92
C ASP A 5 8.45 -4.89 4.86
N LEU A 6 9.38 -5.67 5.42
CA LEU A 6 10.45 -5.16 6.29
C LEU A 6 11.39 -4.20 5.56
N SER A 7 11.77 -4.51 4.31
CA SER A 7 12.60 -3.61 3.49
C SER A 7 11.90 -2.27 3.19
N ILE A 8 10.59 -2.28 2.98
CA ILE A 8 9.80 -1.05 2.78
C ILE A 8 9.76 -0.22 4.06
N ILE A 9 9.66 -0.86 5.22
CA ILE A 9 9.65 -0.17 6.51
C ILE A 9 11.00 0.46 6.81
N ASP A 10 12.09 -0.27 6.60
CA ASP A 10 13.43 0.19 6.97
C ASP A 10 13.95 1.30 6.04
N LEU A 11 13.67 1.20 4.73
CA LEU A 11 14.21 2.13 3.74
C LEU A 11 13.15 3.16 3.33
N ASP A 12 11.97 2.72 2.92
CA ASP A 12 11.05 3.59 2.19
C ASP A 12 10.19 4.49 3.07
N VAL A 13 9.88 4.08 4.31
CA VAL A 13 9.06 4.86 5.25
C VAL A 13 9.80 6.11 5.75
N PRO A 14 11.06 6.05 6.22
CA PRO A 14 11.80 7.24 6.63
C PRO A 14 11.95 8.26 5.50
N PHE A 15 12.29 7.80 4.29
CA PHE A 15 12.37 8.68 3.12
C PHE A 15 11.01 9.28 2.75
N ALA A 16 9.93 8.48 2.75
CA ALA A 16 8.59 8.98 2.46
C ALA A 16 8.12 10.02 3.48
N LEU A 17 8.43 9.84 4.77
CA LEU A 17 8.15 10.81 5.82
C LEU A 17 8.91 12.12 5.58
N MET A 18 10.21 12.04 5.35
CA MET A 18 11.06 13.21 5.11
C MET A 18 10.61 13.98 3.87
N PHE A 19 10.39 13.29 2.74
CA PHE A 19 9.92 13.93 1.51
C PHE A 19 8.48 14.46 1.64
N GLY A 20 7.60 13.74 2.34
CA GLY A 20 6.24 14.18 2.61
C GLY A 20 6.20 15.46 3.44
N PHE A 21 6.98 15.53 4.52
CA PHE A 21 7.08 16.71 5.36
C PHE A 21 7.71 17.90 4.61
N SER A 22 8.84 17.67 3.94
CA SER A 22 9.54 18.70 3.17
C SER A 22 8.67 19.28 2.05
N SER A 23 7.99 18.42 1.29
CA SER A 23 7.12 18.86 0.19
C SER A 23 5.89 19.62 0.69
N SER A 24 5.30 19.19 1.81
CA SER A 24 4.18 19.90 2.45
C SER A 24 4.59 21.28 2.97
N LEU A 25 5.75 21.37 3.64
CA LEU A 25 6.28 22.64 4.12
C LEU A 25 6.57 23.60 2.96
N ASN A 26 7.13 23.08 1.86
CA ASN A 26 7.36 23.87 0.65
C ASN A 26 6.04 24.38 0.05
N ALA A 27 5.00 23.54 -0.07
CA ALA A 27 3.69 23.95 -0.56
C ALA A 27 3.06 25.06 0.31
N TYR A 28 3.11 24.92 1.64
CA TYR A 28 2.60 25.95 2.56
C TYR A 28 3.42 27.24 2.51
N SER A 29 4.74 27.16 2.35
CA SER A 29 5.61 28.33 2.18
C SER A 29 5.27 29.11 0.91
N ASN A 30 5.13 28.42 -0.24
CA ASN A 30 4.71 29.04 -1.49
C ASN A 30 3.33 29.68 -1.36
N LEU A 31 2.38 29.00 -0.69
CA LEU A 31 1.06 29.54 -0.45
C LEU A 31 1.10 30.78 0.45
N GLY A 32 1.93 30.78 1.49
CA GLY A 32 2.10 31.89 2.42
C GLY A 32 2.65 33.13 1.73
N VAL A 33 3.69 32.98 0.90
CA VAL A 33 4.24 34.10 0.11
C VAL A 33 3.17 34.68 -0.81
N LEU A 34 2.40 33.84 -1.51
CA LEU A 34 1.32 34.30 -2.37
C LEU A 34 0.19 34.99 -1.61
N ALA A 35 -0.18 34.48 -0.43
CA ALA A 35 -1.21 35.09 0.40
C ALA A 35 -0.81 36.50 0.88
N VAL A 36 0.48 36.72 1.14
CA VAL A 36 1.01 38.04 1.52
C VAL A 36 1.04 39.01 0.33
N VAL A 37 1.42 38.54 -0.86
CA VAL A 37 1.50 39.39 -2.06
C VAL A 37 0.11 39.70 -2.62
N THR A 38 -0.79 38.72 -2.61
CA THR A 38 -2.15 38.82 -3.15
C THR A 38 -3.14 38.14 -2.21
N TRP A 39 -3.73 38.92 -1.30
CA TRP A 39 -4.70 38.42 -0.31
C TRP A 39 -5.92 37.74 -0.94
N GLN A 40 -6.28 38.12 -2.17
CA GLN A 40 -7.39 37.54 -2.94
C GLN A 40 -7.21 36.03 -3.20
N VAL A 41 -5.98 35.54 -3.22
CA VAL A 41 -5.65 34.11 -3.38
C VAL A 41 -6.19 33.27 -2.22
N LEU A 42 -6.39 33.86 -1.03
CA LEU A 42 -6.94 33.16 0.13
C LEU A 42 -8.37 32.66 -0.07
N PHE A 43 -9.21 33.40 -0.81
CA PHE A 43 -10.58 32.98 -1.10
C PHE A 43 -10.62 31.74 -1.99
N VAL A 44 -9.64 31.57 -2.87
CA VAL A 44 -9.56 30.42 -3.79
C VAL A 44 -8.78 29.26 -3.16
N SER A 45 -7.81 29.54 -2.29
CA SER A 45 -7.02 28.50 -1.62
C SER A 45 -7.82 27.74 -0.56
N LEU A 46 -8.77 28.39 0.11
CA LEU A 46 -9.61 27.76 1.13
C LEU A 46 -10.46 26.58 0.59
N PRO A 47 -11.27 26.74 -0.47
CA PRO A 47 -12.01 25.63 -1.07
C PRO A 47 -11.07 24.57 -1.66
N MET A 48 -9.91 24.98 -2.20
CA MET A 48 -8.89 24.05 -2.71
C MET A 48 -8.35 23.13 -1.60
N ILE A 49 -8.04 23.67 -0.42
CA ILE A 49 -7.57 22.87 0.74
C ILE A 49 -8.67 21.91 1.20
N VAL A 50 -9.92 22.37 1.30
CA VAL A 50 -11.05 21.52 1.69
C VAL A 50 -11.26 20.38 0.68
N LEU A 51 -11.25 20.69 -0.61
CA LEU A 51 -11.35 19.70 -1.68
C LEU A 51 -10.18 18.71 -1.64
N ALA A 52 -8.95 19.19 -1.47
CA ALA A 52 -7.76 18.35 -1.36
C ALA A 52 -7.86 17.36 -0.19
N ILE A 53 -8.30 17.80 1.00
CA ILE A 53 -8.49 16.92 2.16
C ILE A 53 -9.59 15.88 1.88
N ARG A 54 -10.71 16.28 1.25
CA ARG A 54 -11.79 15.35 0.91
C ARG A 54 -11.33 14.33 -0.12
N LEU A 55 -10.68 14.78 -1.18
CA LEU A 55 -10.13 13.93 -2.23
C LEU A 55 -9.08 12.98 -1.68
N GLN A 56 -8.19 13.44 -0.81
CA GLN A 56 -7.21 12.60 -0.13
C GLN A 56 -7.88 11.49 0.68
N ARG A 57 -8.97 11.79 1.42
CA ARG A 57 -9.73 10.76 2.15
C ARG A 57 -10.38 9.73 1.22
N TYR A 58 -10.97 10.17 0.11
CA TYR A 58 -11.54 9.25 -0.89
C TYR A 58 -10.45 8.39 -1.54
N TYR A 59 -9.31 9.00 -1.89
CA TYR A 59 -8.17 8.28 -2.43
C TYR A 59 -7.68 7.22 -1.44
N LEU A 60 -7.53 7.54 -0.16
CA LEU A 60 -7.08 6.59 0.86
C LEU A 60 -8.03 5.41 1.01
N ALA A 61 -9.34 5.65 1.00
CA ALA A 61 -10.32 4.57 1.06
C ALA A 61 -10.21 3.64 -0.16
N SER A 62 -10.11 4.21 -1.36
CA SER A 62 -9.95 3.44 -2.61
C SER A 62 -8.60 2.72 -2.67
N ALA A 63 -7.51 3.37 -2.27
CA ALA A 63 -6.16 2.81 -2.27
C ALA A 63 -6.06 1.60 -1.34
N LYS A 64 -6.71 1.64 -0.18
CA LYS A 64 -6.79 0.48 0.74
C LYS A 64 -7.41 -0.74 0.07
N GLU A 65 -8.56 -0.57 -0.59
CA GLU A 65 -9.21 -1.69 -1.30
C GLU A 65 -8.39 -2.18 -2.48
N LEU A 66 -7.77 -1.28 -3.24
CA LEU A 66 -6.88 -1.66 -4.35
C LEU A 66 -5.65 -2.42 -3.85
N MET A 67 -5.08 -2.04 -2.70
CA MET A 67 -3.95 -2.73 -2.09
C MET A 67 -4.34 -4.15 -1.65
N ARG A 68 -5.56 -4.34 -1.15
CA ARG A 68 -6.11 -5.67 -0.82
C ARG A 68 -6.24 -6.54 -2.06
N ILE A 69 -6.80 -5.99 -3.14
CA ILE A 69 -6.93 -6.71 -4.41
C ILE A 69 -5.54 -7.08 -4.95
N ASN A 70 -4.62 -6.11 -5.00
CA ASN A 70 -3.25 -6.32 -5.46
C ASN A 70 -2.50 -7.40 -4.64
N GLY A 71 -2.69 -7.43 -3.33
CA GLY A 71 -2.15 -8.48 -2.47
C GLY A 71 -2.67 -9.87 -2.86
N THR A 72 -3.99 -10.00 -3.06
CA THR A 72 -4.61 -11.28 -3.45
C THR A 72 -4.20 -11.72 -4.86
N THR A 73 -4.18 -10.83 -5.86
CA THR A 73 -3.82 -11.16 -7.24
C THR A 73 -2.36 -11.54 -7.37
N LYS A 74 -1.46 -10.79 -6.71
CA LYS A 74 -0.02 -11.10 -6.69
C LYS A 74 0.27 -12.45 -6.04
N SER A 75 -0.42 -12.77 -4.94
CA SER A 75 -0.27 -14.08 -4.28
C SER A 75 -0.77 -15.24 -5.16
N ALA A 76 -1.91 -15.07 -5.84
CA ALA A 76 -2.46 -16.08 -6.74
C ALA A 76 -1.53 -16.34 -7.94
N LEU A 77 -0.94 -15.29 -8.52
CA LEU A 77 0.05 -15.41 -9.59
C LEU A 77 1.31 -16.14 -9.12
N ALA A 78 1.85 -15.77 -7.96
CA ALA A 78 3.03 -16.41 -7.38
C ALA A 78 2.79 -17.90 -7.06
N ASN A 79 1.63 -18.24 -6.50
CA ASN A 79 1.24 -19.62 -6.21
C ASN A 79 1.12 -20.44 -7.49
N HIS A 80 0.43 -19.94 -8.51
CA HIS A 80 0.30 -20.63 -9.81
C HIS A 80 1.67 -20.86 -10.47
N LEU A 81 2.58 -19.88 -10.39
CA LEU A 81 3.95 -20.04 -10.88
C LEU A 81 4.71 -21.12 -10.08
N GLY A 82 4.59 -21.13 -8.76
CA GLY A 82 5.17 -22.16 -7.90
C GLY A 82 4.68 -23.57 -8.24
N GLU A 83 3.36 -23.74 -8.39
CA GLU A 83 2.73 -24.99 -8.81
C GLU A 83 3.20 -25.42 -10.21
N SER A 84 3.30 -24.48 -11.15
CA SER A 84 3.74 -24.76 -12.52
C SER A 84 5.21 -25.20 -12.57
N ILE A 85 6.08 -24.59 -11.77
CA ILE A 85 7.50 -24.96 -11.69
C ILE A 85 7.66 -26.33 -11.04
N SER A 86 6.97 -26.57 -9.92
CA SER A 86 7.06 -27.86 -9.22
C SER A 86 6.43 -29.01 -10.02
N GLY A 87 5.38 -28.74 -10.78
CA GLY A 87 4.68 -29.71 -11.63
C GLY A 87 5.15 -29.74 -13.09
N ALA A 88 6.26 -29.07 -13.43
CA ALA A 88 6.66 -28.84 -14.81
C ALA A 88 6.76 -30.16 -15.61
N ILE A 89 7.38 -31.19 -15.05
CA ILE A 89 7.54 -32.50 -15.71
C ILE A 89 6.18 -33.12 -16.03
N THR A 90 5.24 -33.08 -15.08
CA THR A 90 3.89 -33.63 -15.25
C THR A 90 3.11 -32.86 -16.31
N ILE A 91 3.19 -31.53 -16.32
CA ILE A 91 2.50 -30.67 -17.31
C ILE A 91 3.00 -31.00 -18.72
N ARG A 92 4.32 -31.15 -18.90
CA ARG A 92 4.92 -31.54 -20.19
C ARG A 92 4.51 -32.95 -20.61
N ALA A 93 4.49 -33.89 -19.66
CA ALA A 93 4.13 -35.27 -19.94
C ALA A 93 2.67 -35.44 -20.41
N PHE A 94 1.77 -34.56 -19.98
CA PHE A 94 0.37 -34.53 -20.44
C PHE A 94 0.12 -33.54 -21.59
N GLU A 95 1.14 -32.86 -22.11
CA GLU A 95 1.04 -31.86 -23.18
C GLU A 95 0.05 -30.70 -22.89
N GLU A 96 -0.17 -30.38 -21.61
CA GLU A 96 -1.12 -29.35 -21.15
C GLU A 96 -0.49 -27.96 -20.94
N GLU A 97 0.66 -27.70 -21.57
CA GLU A 97 1.41 -26.44 -21.43
C GLU A 97 0.58 -25.21 -21.84
N GLY A 98 -0.18 -25.31 -22.95
CA GLY A 98 -1.00 -24.22 -23.47
C GLY A 98 -2.08 -23.77 -22.49
N ARG A 99 -2.69 -24.71 -21.74
CA ARG A 99 -3.70 -24.41 -20.72
C ARG A 99 -3.11 -23.64 -19.55
N PHE A 100 -1.96 -24.08 -19.05
CA PHE A 100 -1.24 -23.39 -17.97
C PHE A 100 -0.72 -22.02 -18.41
N PHE A 101 -0.26 -21.89 -19.66
CA PHE A 101 0.15 -20.60 -20.22
C PHE A 101 -1.01 -19.61 -20.32
N ALA A 102 -2.15 -20.04 -20.88
CA ALA A 102 -3.35 -19.21 -20.95
C ALA A 102 -3.82 -18.76 -19.56
N LYS A 103 -3.79 -19.68 -18.58
CA LYS A 103 -4.16 -19.35 -17.19
C LYS A 103 -3.18 -18.37 -16.54
N ASN A 104 -1.89 -18.50 -16.81
CA ASN A 104 -0.90 -17.54 -16.35
C ASN A 104 -1.17 -16.14 -16.91
N LEU A 105 -1.47 -16.04 -18.20
CA LEU A 105 -1.76 -14.78 -18.88
C LEU A 105 -3.01 -14.08 -18.30
N GLU A 106 -4.06 -14.84 -17.99
CA GLU A 106 -5.27 -14.35 -17.29
C GLU A 106 -4.93 -13.79 -15.89
N LEU A 107 -4.06 -14.46 -15.13
CA LEU A 107 -3.63 -14.01 -13.80
C LEU A 107 -2.77 -12.75 -13.88
N VAL A 108 -1.91 -12.63 -14.88
CA VAL A 108 -1.10 -11.42 -15.13
C VAL A 108 -2.02 -10.24 -15.46
N ASP A 109 -2.98 -10.43 -16.35
CA ASP A 109 -3.92 -9.36 -16.74
C ASP A 109 -4.79 -8.91 -15.56
N LYS A 110 -5.28 -9.88 -14.77
CA LYS A 110 -6.02 -9.61 -13.53
C LYS A 110 -5.19 -8.85 -12.49
N ASN A 111 -3.88 -9.05 -12.46
CA ASN A 111 -2.97 -8.29 -11.59
C ASN A 111 -2.65 -6.89 -12.13
N ALA A 112 -2.65 -6.69 -13.45
CA ALA A 112 -2.40 -5.39 -14.08
C ALA A 112 -3.57 -4.41 -13.91
N GLY A 113 -4.81 -4.89 -13.94
CA GLY A 113 -6.02 -4.05 -13.83
C GLY A 113 -6.05 -3.10 -12.61
N PRO A 114 -5.89 -3.60 -11.37
CA PRO A 114 -5.88 -2.76 -10.16
C PRO A 114 -4.81 -1.66 -10.20
N TYR A 115 -3.63 -1.95 -10.77
CA TYR A 115 -2.57 -0.95 -10.92
C TYR A 115 -2.99 0.18 -11.85
N PHE A 116 -3.61 -0.15 -13.00
CA PHE A 116 -4.13 0.85 -13.93
C PHE A 116 -5.20 1.75 -13.29
N PHE A 117 -6.15 1.17 -12.55
CA PHE A 117 -7.16 1.96 -11.85
C PHE A 117 -6.56 2.85 -10.76
N ASN A 118 -5.51 2.41 -10.06
CA ASN A 118 -4.79 3.25 -9.09
C ASN A 118 -4.14 4.47 -9.78
N PHE A 119 -3.46 4.20 -10.90
CA PHE A 119 -2.80 5.22 -11.70
C PHE A 119 -3.82 6.24 -12.21
N ALA A 120 -4.91 5.77 -12.84
CA ALA A 120 -5.98 6.64 -13.34
C ALA A 120 -6.63 7.50 -12.24
N ALA A 121 -6.85 6.94 -11.04
CA ALA A 121 -7.39 7.69 -9.91
C ALA A 121 -6.43 8.77 -9.40
N THR A 122 -5.12 8.48 -9.42
CA THR A 122 -4.06 9.42 -9.03
C THR A 122 -3.98 10.57 -10.03
N GLU A 123 -3.95 10.26 -11.33
CA GLU A 123 -3.95 11.27 -12.41
C GLU A 123 -5.20 12.14 -12.40
N TRP A 124 -6.38 11.55 -12.17
CA TRP A 124 -7.62 12.31 -12.03
C TRP A 124 -7.57 13.34 -10.90
N LEU A 125 -6.98 12.97 -9.77
CA LEU A 125 -6.77 13.88 -8.63
C LEU A 125 -5.79 15.00 -9.01
N ILE A 126 -4.65 14.67 -9.61
CA ILE A 126 -3.63 15.62 -10.06
C ILE A 126 -4.25 16.65 -11.00
N GLN A 127 -4.97 16.20 -12.02
CA GLN A 127 -5.61 17.08 -13.01
C GLN A 127 -6.57 18.08 -12.35
N ARG A 128 -7.35 17.65 -11.34
CA ARG A 128 -8.26 18.55 -10.60
C ARG A 128 -7.50 19.59 -9.78
N LEU A 129 -6.39 19.22 -9.16
CA LEU A 129 -5.54 20.13 -8.39
C LEU A 129 -4.85 21.15 -9.29
N GLU A 130 -4.36 20.74 -10.45
CA GLU A 130 -3.73 21.62 -11.45
C GLU A 130 -4.71 22.65 -12.01
N ILE A 131 -5.96 22.25 -12.28
CA ILE A 131 -6.99 23.20 -12.74
C ILE A 131 -7.26 24.26 -11.67
N MET A 132 -7.33 23.87 -10.39
CA MET A 132 -7.54 24.82 -9.28
C MET A 132 -6.36 25.78 -9.13
N SER A 133 -5.12 25.29 -9.14
CA SER A 133 -3.92 26.13 -9.03
C SER A 133 -3.73 27.05 -10.25
N ALA A 134 -4.04 26.57 -11.46
CA ALA A 134 -4.07 27.40 -12.66
C ALA A 134 -5.11 28.52 -12.54
N THR A 135 -6.30 28.22 -12.01
CA THR A 135 -7.34 29.23 -11.77
C THR A 135 -6.87 30.29 -10.77
N VAL A 136 -6.17 29.89 -9.70
CA VAL A 136 -5.54 30.82 -8.74
C VAL A 136 -4.55 31.73 -9.45
N LEU A 137 -3.60 31.15 -10.20
CA LEU A 137 -2.58 31.91 -10.91
C LEU A 137 -3.19 32.87 -11.93
N SER A 138 -4.12 32.40 -12.77
CA SER A 138 -4.81 33.25 -13.74
C SER A 138 -5.59 34.38 -13.08
N SER A 139 -6.29 34.13 -11.97
CA SER A 139 -7.03 35.16 -11.23
C SER A 139 -6.09 36.22 -10.64
N SER A 140 -4.94 35.81 -10.08
CA SER A 140 -3.94 36.74 -9.54
C SER A 140 -3.32 37.59 -10.64
N ALA A 141 -2.96 36.99 -11.78
CA ALA A 141 -2.43 37.70 -12.94
C ALA A 141 -3.44 38.69 -13.51
N PHE A 142 -4.71 38.30 -13.58
CA PHE A 142 -5.80 39.17 -14.04
C PHE A 142 -6.02 40.38 -13.11
N VAL A 143 -6.02 40.17 -11.78
CA VAL A 143 -6.11 41.27 -10.80
C VAL A 143 -4.93 42.22 -10.94
N MET A 144 -3.71 41.70 -11.09
CA MET A 144 -2.52 42.53 -11.30
C MET A 144 -2.57 43.32 -12.60
N ALA A 145 -3.13 42.75 -13.67
CA ALA A 145 -3.27 43.42 -14.97
C ALA A 145 -4.37 44.51 -14.98
N LEU A 146 -5.41 44.37 -14.16
CA LEU A 146 -6.51 45.34 -14.06
C LEU A 146 -6.15 46.59 -13.25
N LEU A 147 -5.17 46.50 -12.36
CA LEU A 147 -4.79 47.61 -11.48
C LEU A 147 -3.92 48.65 -12.22
N PRO A 148 -4.08 49.95 -11.93
CA PRO A 148 -3.27 51.00 -12.56
C PRO A 148 -1.77 50.79 -12.33
N ALA A 149 -0.98 51.16 -13.34
CA ALA A 149 0.48 51.12 -13.28
C ALA A 149 0.99 51.90 -12.05
N GLY A 150 1.76 51.23 -11.19
CA GLY A 150 2.30 51.78 -9.94
C GLY A 150 1.71 51.18 -8.66
N THR A 151 0.62 50.40 -8.74
CA THR A 151 0.02 49.74 -7.54
C THR A 151 0.91 48.62 -6.99
N PHE A 152 1.53 47.84 -7.88
CA PHE A 152 2.49 46.80 -7.53
C PHE A 152 3.87 47.14 -8.10
N SER A 153 4.91 47.04 -7.27
CA SER A 153 6.29 47.08 -7.78
C SER A 153 6.52 45.89 -8.72
N PRO A 154 7.23 46.05 -9.85
CA PRO A 154 7.54 44.97 -10.78
C PRO A 154 8.13 43.72 -10.10
N GLY A 155 8.89 43.91 -9.01
CA GLY A 155 9.42 42.81 -8.20
C GLY A 155 8.35 41.93 -7.55
N PHE A 156 7.27 42.53 -7.01
CA PHE A 156 6.15 41.77 -6.42
C PHE A 156 5.36 41.00 -7.47
N VAL A 157 5.22 41.57 -8.68
CA VAL A 157 4.59 40.87 -9.82
C VAL A 157 5.41 39.64 -10.22
N GLY A 158 6.73 39.79 -10.35
CA GLY A 158 7.63 38.67 -10.64
C GLY A 158 7.61 37.59 -9.57
N MET A 159 7.56 37.98 -8.29
CA MET A 159 7.40 37.03 -7.18
C MET A 159 6.05 36.31 -7.24
N ALA A 160 4.93 37.01 -7.42
CA ALA A 160 3.61 36.38 -7.50
C ALA A 160 3.52 35.33 -8.62
N LEU A 161 4.04 35.64 -9.81
CA LEU A 161 4.02 34.70 -10.92
C LEU A 161 4.95 33.50 -10.68
N SER A 162 6.16 33.73 -10.17
CA SER A 162 7.13 32.67 -9.89
C SER A 162 6.62 31.71 -8.80
N TYR A 163 6.20 32.25 -7.66
CA TYR A 163 5.66 31.46 -6.56
C TYR A 163 4.32 30.81 -6.92
N GLY A 164 3.49 31.46 -7.74
CA GLY A 164 2.22 30.91 -8.23
C GLY A 164 2.42 29.70 -9.14
N LEU A 165 3.43 29.72 -10.01
CA LEU A 165 3.80 28.56 -10.84
C LEU A 165 4.41 27.44 -9.98
N SER A 166 5.31 27.78 -9.05
CA SER A 166 5.93 26.83 -8.12
C SER A 166 4.93 26.18 -7.17
N LEU A 167 3.85 26.89 -6.81
CA LEU A 167 2.77 26.40 -5.96
C LEU A 167 2.09 25.17 -6.57
N ASN A 168 1.83 25.19 -7.88
CA ASN A 168 1.19 24.07 -8.57
C ASN A 168 2.02 22.79 -8.43
N ASN A 169 3.30 22.85 -8.81
CA ASN A 169 4.21 21.71 -8.73
C ASN A 169 4.41 21.23 -7.28
N SER A 170 4.51 22.17 -6.33
CA SER A 170 4.69 21.84 -4.91
C SER A 170 3.45 21.17 -4.31
N PHE A 171 2.24 21.58 -4.69
CA PHE A 171 1.01 20.93 -4.23
C PHE A 171 0.84 19.52 -4.77
N VAL A 172 1.04 19.34 -6.08
CA VAL A 172 0.98 18.02 -6.72
C VAL A 172 1.99 17.08 -6.06
N SER A 173 3.23 17.54 -5.89
CA SER A 173 4.28 16.78 -5.21
C SER A 173 3.90 16.44 -3.76
N SER A 174 3.36 17.40 -3.00
CA SER A 174 3.00 17.18 -1.60
C SER A 174 1.92 16.11 -1.45
N ILE A 175 0.86 16.18 -2.27
CA ILE A 175 -0.24 15.22 -2.22
C ILE A 175 0.24 13.83 -2.64
N GLN A 176 1.05 13.72 -3.71
CA GLN A 176 1.64 12.45 -4.12
C GLN A 176 2.49 11.82 -2.99
N LYS A 177 3.35 12.60 -2.32
CA LYS A 177 4.18 12.10 -1.22
C LYS A 177 3.37 11.70 0.01
N GLN A 178 2.32 12.44 0.33
CA GLN A 178 1.41 12.07 1.42
C GLN A 178 0.63 10.78 1.10
N CYS A 179 0.20 10.60 -0.15
CA CYS A 179 -0.44 9.37 -0.61
C CYS A 179 0.52 8.16 -0.56
N ASP A 180 1.76 8.33 -1.03
CA ASP A 180 2.81 7.30 -0.96
C ASP A 180 3.11 6.90 0.49
N LEU A 181 3.28 7.89 1.37
CA LEU A 181 3.47 7.65 2.80
C LEU A 181 2.30 6.86 3.41
N ALA A 182 1.07 7.25 3.11
CA ALA A 182 -0.10 6.58 3.65
C ALA A 182 -0.23 5.12 3.15
N ASN A 183 0.14 4.85 1.89
CA ASN A 183 0.22 3.50 1.36
C ASN A 183 1.28 2.66 2.09
N LYS A 184 2.44 3.24 2.41
CA LYS A 184 3.52 2.55 3.13
C LYS A 184 3.16 2.27 4.60
N ILE A 185 2.43 3.18 5.26
CA ILE A 185 1.93 2.98 6.63
C ILE A 185 1.02 1.75 6.73
N ILE A 186 0.24 1.42 5.71
CA ILE A 186 -0.60 0.21 5.70
C ILE A 186 0.26 -1.07 5.79
N SER A 187 1.45 -1.07 5.18
CA SER A 187 2.40 -2.19 5.32
C SER A 187 2.93 -2.31 6.75
N VAL A 188 3.17 -1.18 7.43
CA VAL A 188 3.55 -1.15 8.86
C VAL A 188 2.43 -1.73 9.73
N GLU A 189 1.18 -1.33 9.49
CA GLU A 189 0.01 -1.85 10.22
C GLU A 189 -0.09 -3.38 10.09
N ARG A 190 0.14 -3.92 8.90
CA ARG A 190 0.20 -5.38 8.67
C ARG A 190 1.30 -6.07 9.46
N VAL A 191 2.51 -5.51 9.47
CA VAL A 191 3.62 -6.10 10.25
C VAL A 191 3.30 -6.09 11.73
N ASN A 192 2.70 -5.01 12.23
CA ASN A 192 2.25 -4.92 13.62
C ASN A 192 1.20 -6.01 13.95
N GLN A 193 0.25 -6.27 13.05
CA GLN A 193 -0.72 -7.36 13.22
C GLN A 193 -0.07 -8.75 13.29
N TYR A 194 1.05 -8.97 12.60
CA TYR A 194 1.80 -10.23 12.71
C TYR A 194 2.54 -10.38 14.05
N MET A 195 2.91 -9.27 14.70
CA MET A 195 3.55 -9.31 16.02
C MET A 195 2.59 -9.72 17.14
N ASP A 196 1.29 -9.45 16.97
CA ASP A 196 0.25 -9.76 17.96
C ASP A 196 -0.30 -11.20 17.84
N ILE A 197 0.19 -12.01 16.89
CA ILE A 197 -0.25 -13.40 16.74
C ILE A 197 0.29 -14.21 17.93
N PRO A 198 -0.57 -14.99 18.63
CA PRO A 198 -0.11 -15.83 19.74
C PRO A 198 0.95 -16.81 19.24
N SER A 199 2.12 -16.79 19.89
CA SER A 199 3.21 -17.69 19.59
C SER A 199 2.77 -19.13 19.83
N GLU A 200 3.22 -20.05 18.96
CA GLU A 200 3.06 -21.47 19.22
C GLU A 200 3.80 -21.85 20.51
N ALA A 201 3.43 -22.98 21.13
CA ALA A 201 4.12 -23.44 22.32
C ALA A 201 5.61 -23.59 22.05
N ALA A 202 6.45 -23.18 23.01
CA ALA A 202 7.89 -23.27 22.88
C ALA A 202 8.31 -24.69 22.47
N GLU A 203 9.17 -24.79 21.46
CA GLU A 203 9.64 -26.07 20.91
C GLU A 203 10.31 -26.94 21.99
N VAL A 204 10.96 -26.29 22.96
CA VAL A 204 11.60 -26.95 24.10
C VAL A 204 11.13 -26.29 25.39
N ILE A 205 10.55 -27.10 26.28
CA ILE A 205 10.25 -26.72 27.66
C ILE A 205 11.34 -27.34 28.51
N GLU A 206 12.34 -26.54 28.92
CA GLU A 206 13.50 -27.03 29.70
C GLU A 206 13.08 -27.71 31.01
N GLU A 207 11.97 -27.27 31.61
CA GLU A 207 11.42 -27.87 32.83
C GLU A 207 10.78 -29.25 32.63
N ASN A 208 10.40 -29.61 31.38
CA ASN A 208 9.68 -30.85 31.06
C ASN A 208 10.29 -31.55 29.85
N ARG A 209 11.62 -31.57 29.78
CA ARG A 209 12.34 -32.24 28.70
C ARG A 209 12.42 -33.74 28.98
N PRO A 210 12.04 -34.61 28.02
CA PRO A 210 12.26 -36.04 28.16
C PRO A 210 13.75 -36.36 28.31
N ALA A 211 14.08 -37.47 28.97
CA ALA A 211 15.45 -37.94 29.06
C ALA A 211 16.05 -38.16 27.65
N PRO A 212 17.38 -38.04 27.44
CA PRO A 212 18.01 -38.18 26.12
C PRO A 212 17.73 -39.53 25.43
N ASP A 213 17.44 -40.54 26.24
CA ASP A 213 17.11 -41.92 25.92
C ASP A 213 15.61 -42.16 25.71
N TRP A 214 14.79 -41.11 25.77
CA TRP A 214 13.37 -41.16 25.42
C TRP A 214 13.15 -41.09 23.90
N PRO A 215 12.19 -41.84 23.34
CA PRO A 215 11.38 -42.88 23.99
C PRO A 215 12.12 -44.23 24.01
N GLN A 216 12.29 -44.83 25.20
CA GLN A 216 12.90 -46.18 25.34
C GLN A 216 12.00 -47.29 24.80
N VAL A 217 10.68 -47.08 24.84
CA VAL A 217 9.66 -47.98 24.28
C VAL A 217 8.71 -47.12 23.45
N GLY A 218 8.58 -47.42 22.16
CA GLY A 218 7.75 -46.67 21.21
C GLY A 218 6.24 -46.92 21.35
N SER A 219 5.72 -46.97 22.58
CA SER A 219 4.27 -47.09 22.83
C SER A 219 3.63 -45.71 22.86
N VAL A 220 2.65 -45.48 21.98
CA VAL A 220 1.89 -44.22 21.93
C VAL A 220 0.43 -44.52 22.24
N GLU A 221 -0.03 -44.05 23.40
CA GLU A 221 -1.42 -44.17 23.82
C GLU A 221 -2.14 -42.83 23.62
N LEU A 222 -3.15 -42.83 22.75
CA LEU A 222 -3.97 -41.67 22.46
C LEU A 222 -5.25 -41.73 23.31
N ASN A 223 -5.25 -41.03 24.44
CA ASN A 223 -6.39 -41.00 25.35
C ASN A 223 -7.23 -39.73 25.13
N ASP A 224 -8.48 -39.90 24.68
CA ASP A 224 -9.46 -38.83 24.45
C ASP A 224 -8.94 -37.62 23.64
N LEU A 225 -8.07 -37.88 22.66
CA LEU A 225 -7.50 -36.84 21.80
C LEU A 225 -8.60 -36.13 21.00
N LYS A 226 -8.97 -34.92 21.43
CA LYS A 226 -9.88 -34.04 20.71
C LYS A 226 -9.06 -33.11 19.82
N VAL A 227 -8.80 -33.54 18.59
CA VAL A 227 -8.22 -32.66 17.58
C VAL A 227 -9.32 -31.70 17.12
N THR A 228 -9.22 -30.43 17.52
CA THR A 228 -9.99 -29.36 16.89
C THR A 228 -9.55 -29.32 15.43
N LYS A 229 -10.44 -29.80 14.56
CA LYS A 229 -10.26 -29.91 13.11
C LYS A 229 -9.47 -28.71 12.58
N TYR A 230 -8.25 -28.96 12.10
CA TYR A 230 -7.54 -27.98 11.28
C TYR A 230 -8.51 -27.52 10.20
N LYS A 231 -8.61 -26.21 10.00
CA LYS A 231 -9.37 -25.61 8.91
C LYS A 231 -8.61 -25.81 7.59
N ILE A 232 -8.23 -27.06 7.31
CA ILE A 232 -7.68 -27.53 6.06
C ILE A 232 -8.70 -28.53 5.55
N CYS A 233 -9.39 -28.18 4.47
CA CYS A 233 -10.35 -29.05 3.80
C CYS A 233 -9.69 -30.38 3.39
N MET A 234 -9.80 -31.39 4.24
CA MET A 234 -9.72 -32.79 3.80
C MET A 234 -10.78 -33.65 4.47
N TYR A 235 -11.31 -34.54 3.66
CA TYR A 235 -12.48 -35.36 3.85
C TYR A 235 -12.37 -36.27 5.09
N ARG A 236 -13.37 -36.14 5.99
CA ARG A 236 -13.94 -37.17 6.86
C ARG A 236 -13.00 -38.30 7.33
N ALA A 237 -12.31 -38.12 8.47
CA ALA A 237 -11.73 -39.23 9.22
C ALA A 237 -12.80 -39.92 10.09
N LYS A 238 -12.97 -41.24 9.93
CA LYS A 238 -13.73 -42.13 10.83
C LYS A 238 -12.93 -42.36 12.14
N PRO A 239 -13.59 -42.74 13.25
CA PRO A 239 -12.92 -43.02 14.51
C PRO A 239 -11.99 -44.23 14.36
N PHE A 240 -10.70 -44.03 14.60
CA PHE A 240 -9.68 -45.07 14.70
C PHE A 240 -9.56 -45.52 16.16
N LYS A 241 -9.73 -46.83 16.42
CA LYS A 241 -9.25 -47.50 17.63
C LYS A 241 -8.12 -48.42 17.22
N TYR A 242 -6.93 -48.24 17.80
CA TYR A 242 -5.79 -49.12 17.60
C TYR A 242 -5.24 -49.49 18.99
N SER A 243 -5.06 -50.79 19.23
CA SER A 243 -4.55 -51.37 20.47
C SER A 243 -3.56 -52.44 20.08
N ASP A 244 -2.29 -52.06 19.89
CA ASP A 244 -1.21 -53.03 19.71
C ASP A 244 -0.53 -53.27 21.06
N ARG A 245 -0.79 -54.47 21.60
CA ARG A 245 0.07 -55.11 22.61
C ARG A 245 1.22 -55.76 21.85
N CYS A 246 2.42 -55.19 21.94
CA CYS A 246 3.64 -55.89 21.55
C CYS A 246 4.07 -56.82 22.70
N VAL A 247 4.16 -58.12 22.40
CA VAL A 247 4.91 -59.12 23.18
C VAL A 247 6.31 -59.20 22.60
#